data_AF-A0ABD3M3T0-F1
#
_entry.id   AF-A0ABD3M3T0-F1
#
_cell.length_a   1.000
_cell.length_b   1.000
_cell.length_c   1.000
_cell.angle_alpha   90.00
_cell.angle_beta   90.00
_cell.angle_gamma   90.00
#
_symmetry.space_group_name_H-M   'P 1'
#
loop_
_entity.id
_entity.type
_entity.pdbx_description
1 polymer ?
#
loop_
_entity_poly.entity_id
_entity_poly.type
_entity_poly.pdbx_seq_one_letter_code
_entity_poly.pdbx_strand_id
1 'polypeptide(L)'
;MQLVECDDESSTDLHKDTDKGSININELNNATPRQLAQLFIVVSAKLRLAALIAFLSARAAKGERTVVFLSTCDSVDYHHALLTSMESTLGSGKDVVDDEVESSGIFGKACPIFKLHGDIPHNKRMTTINDFNSNQQSAILLATDNAAGCSAGYGDYIIGMEEYLQAYFEAVEEDQKYSCEYEKNYGDCICNGENQGDDFNAEYCEYDCYMGKGMEYCVDKNPYEENNGNNNKQNQEMELREMAECRQLEANNNNNNRRQLEDAQAAYYLGAYCSENGGSIHLGLFTEDICSQFADANAGATTYASLTGKSLPYSGTTLIGSECMSCKEPQEVNQNGENQNNANDQEDADQVKEVCEQLYANSGKCEANLSNSNVKYPNNNACNFMQGIKIVRKNGTIIRGAGSLNTTASIFIGLFACSFVLIGGCVYYLKTKLDRARVNLSE
;
A
#
# COMPACT_ATOMS: atom_id res chain seq x y z
N MET A 1 29.44 -12.54 -30.04
CA MET A 1 28.16 -12.49 -29.29
C MET A 1 27.07 -12.54 -30.35
N GLN A 2 26.37 -13.66 -30.48
CA GLN A 2 25.34 -13.84 -31.51
C GLN A 2 23.99 -13.80 -30.79
N LEU A 3 23.25 -12.73 -31.02
CA LEU A 3 21.85 -12.61 -30.62
C LEU A 3 21.05 -13.40 -31.66
N VAL A 4 20.24 -14.34 -31.19
CA VAL A 4 19.33 -15.14 -32.03
C VAL A 4 17.93 -14.66 -31.70
N GLU A 5 17.23 -14.14 -32.71
CA GLU A 5 15.80 -13.83 -32.63
C GLU A 5 15.00 -15.14 -32.62
N CYS A 6 13.97 -15.20 -31.79
CA CYS A 6 13.00 -16.29 -31.82
C CYS A 6 11.97 -15.97 -32.90
N ASP A 7 12.09 -16.60 -34.07
CA ASP A 7 11.06 -16.58 -35.10
C ASP A 7 9.90 -17.51 -34.70
N ASP A 8 8.73 -16.94 -34.44
CA ASP A 8 7.46 -17.69 -34.33
C ASP A 8 6.94 -18.03 -35.74
N GLU A 9 7.45 -19.12 -36.33
CA GLU A 9 6.83 -19.73 -37.50
C GLU A 9 5.59 -20.55 -37.09
N SER A 10 4.43 -19.90 -37.16
CA SER A 10 3.15 -20.57 -37.41
C SER A 10 2.13 -19.55 -37.92
N SER A 11 2.31 -19.13 -39.18
CA SER A 11 1.27 -18.47 -39.96
C SER A 11 0.40 -19.53 -40.64
N THR A 12 -0.92 -19.47 -40.43
CA THR A 12 -1.88 -19.87 -41.47
C THR A 12 -3.03 -18.88 -41.48
N ASP A 13 -3.32 -18.39 -42.68
CA ASP A 13 -4.39 -17.47 -43.03
C ASP A 13 -5.78 -18.00 -42.69
N LEU A 14 -6.66 -17.14 -42.17
CA LEU A 14 -8.09 -17.23 -42.44
C LEU A 14 -8.75 -15.84 -42.33
N HIS A 15 -9.09 -15.29 -43.49
CA HIS A 15 -10.00 -14.17 -43.64
C HIS A 15 -11.42 -14.70 -43.95
N LYS A 16 -12.42 -14.14 -43.25
CA LYS A 16 -13.89 -14.29 -43.40
C LYS A 16 -14.51 -15.66 -43.04
N ASP A 17 -15.20 -15.69 -41.91
CA ASP A 17 -16.67 -15.86 -41.90
C ASP A 17 -17.31 -15.38 -40.58
N THR A 18 -18.45 -14.73 -40.74
CA THR A 18 -19.38 -14.27 -39.70
C THR A 18 -20.17 -15.47 -39.16
N ASP A 19 -20.04 -15.83 -37.88
CA ASP A 19 -21.17 -16.13 -36.98
C ASP A 19 -20.72 -16.33 -35.51
N LYS A 20 -21.67 -16.15 -34.59
CA LYS A 20 -21.57 -16.05 -33.13
C LYS A 20 -20.82 -17.20 -32.44
N GLY A 21 -19.87 -16.84 -31.57
CA GLY A 21 -19.28 -17.75 -30.58
C GLY A 21 -18.46 -16.98 -29.54
N SER A 22 -18.80 -17.11 -28.26
CA SER A 22 -18.15 -16.49 -27.10
C SER A 22 -16.63 -16.67 -27.10
N ILE A 23 -15.88 -15.56 -27.15
CA ILE A 23 -14.42 -15.56 -26.97
C ILE A 23 -14.13 -15.96 -25.52
N ASN A 24 -13.39 -17.05 -25.34
CA ASN A 24 -12.98 -17.56 -24.04
C ASN A 24 -11.84 -16.67 -23.50
N ILE A 25 -12.19 -15.72 -22.63
CA ILE A 25 -11.30 -14.74 -21.97
C ILE A 25 -10.13 -15.36 -21.17
N ASN A 26 -10.07 -16.68 -21.02
CA ASN A 26 -9.02 -17.38 -20.28
C ASN A 26 -7.69 -17.51 -21.05
N GLU A 27 -7.70 -17.42 -22.38
CA GLU A 27 -6.49 -17.65 -23.19
C GLU A 27 -5.65 -16.37 -23.39
N LEU A 28 -6.23 -15.20 -23.12
CA LEU A 28 -5.50 -13.92 -23.15
C LEU A 28 -4.75 -13.61 -21.84
N ASN A 29 -5.03 -14.36 -20.76
CA ASN A 29 -4.50 -14.10 -19.41
C ASN A 29 -3.03 -14.52 -19.22
N ASN A 30 -2.45 -15.28 -20.15
CA ASN A 30 -1.05 -15.74 -20.10
C ASN A 30 -0.22 -15.32 -21.32
N ALA A 31 -0.78 -14.52 -22.24
CA ALA A 31 -0.04 -14.05 -23.38
C ALA A 31 0.89 -12.91 -22.96
N THR A 32 2.20 -13.10 -23.12
CA THR A 32 3.16 -12.00 -23.05
C THR A 32 2.77 -10.93 -24.09
N PRO A 33 2.86 -9.63 -23.76
CA PRO A 33 2.46 -8.58 -24.69
C PRO A 33 3.16 -8.76 -26.04
N ARG A 34 2.44 -8.71 -27.16
CA ARG A 34 3.00 -8.91 -28.52
C ARG A 34 4.13 -7.94 -28.90
N GLN A 35 4.33 -6.89 -28.10
CA GLN A 35 5.36 -5.87 -28.30
C GLN A 35 6.62 -6.10 -27.44
N LEU A 36 6.63 -7.12 -26.57
CA LEU A 36 7.74 -7.41 -25.68
C LEU A 36 8.70 -8.42 -26.32
N ALA A 37 9.86 -7.94 -26.78
CA ALA A 37 10.94 -8.80 -27.29
C ALA A 37 11.56 -9.61 -26.15
N GLN A 38 11.40 -10.93 -26.21
CA GLN A 38 11.98 -11.87 -25.24
C GLN A 38 13.29 -12.42 -25.80
N LEU A 39 14.37 -12.26 -25.04
CA LEU A 39 15.70 -12.71 -25.40
C LEU A 39 16.25 -13.57 -24.27
N PHE A 40 16.98 -14.63 -24.62
CA PHE A 40 17.70 -15.45 -23.65
C PHE A 40 19.17 -15.54 -24.02
N ILE A 41 20.02 -15.72 -22.99
CA ILE A 41 21.46 -15.91 -23.16
C ILE A 41 21.84 -17.19 -22.44
N VAL A 42 22.45 -18.13 -23.16
CA VAL A 42 22.99 -19.35 -22.55
C VAL A 42 24.37 -19.05 -21.98
N VAL A 43 24.50 -19.13 -20.66
CA VAL A 43 25.74 -18.85 -19.94
C VAL A 43 26.03 -20.00 -18.97
N SER A 44 27.28 -20.46 -18.94
CA SER A 44 27.72 -21.43 -17.94
C SER A 44 27.63 -20.82 -16.53
N ALA A 45 27.34 -21.63 -15.52
CA ALA A 45 27.08 -21.13 -14.16
C ALA A 45 28.18 -20.19 -13.62
N LYS A 46 29.45 -20.50 -13.93
CA LYS A 46 30.63 -19.73 -13.50
C LYS A 46 30.75 -18.33 -14.14
N LEU A 47 30.09 -18.10 -15.28
CA LEU A 47 30.18 -16.85 -16.04
C LEU A 47 28.92 -15.98 -15.94
N ARG A 48 27.87 -16.44 -15.23
CA ARG A 48 26.60 -15.71 -15.13
C ARG A 48 26.75 -14.31 -14.58
N LEU A 49 27.56 -14.14 -13.53
CA LEU A 49 27.83 -12.82 -12.94
C LEU A 49 28.53 -11.89 -13.93
N ALA A 50 29.59 -12.37 -14.60
CA ALA A 50 30.32 -11.59 -15.59
C ALA A 50 29.44 -11.20 -16.80
N ALA A 51 28.61 -12.13 -17.27
CA ALA A 51 27.66 -11.88 -18.35
C ALA A 51 26.57 -10.89 -17.93
N LEU A 52 26.05 -10.99 -16.70
CA LEU A 52 25.08 -10.05 -16.15
C LEU A 52 25.67 -8.64 -16.05
N ILE A 53 26.87 -8.49 -15.48
CA ILE A 53 27.56 -7.20 -15.38
C ILE A 53 27.76 -6.60 -16.77
N ALA A 54 28.29 -7.37 -17.73
CA ALA A 54 28.51 -6.89 -19.09
C ALA A 54 27.20 -6.45 -19.77
N PHE A 55 26.12 -7.19 -19.56
CA PHE A 55 24.79 -6.84 -20.06
C PHE A 55 24.28 -5.55 -19.43
N LEU A 56 24.34 -5.43 -18.10
CA LEU A 56 23.90 -4.25 -17.37
C LEU A 56 24.74 -3.01 -17.74
N SER A 57 26.05 -3.14 -17.88
CA SER A 57 26.92 -2.03 -18.33
C SER A 57 26.52 -1.55 -19.72
N ALA A 58 26.19 -2.45 -20.64
CA ALA A 58 25.75 -2.09 -21.99
C ALA A 58 24.39 -1.35 -22.00
N ARG A 59 23.50 -1.69 -21.06
CA ARG A 59 22.18 -1.04 -20.89
C ARG A 59 22.30 0.31 -20.19
N ALA A 60 23.11 0.37 -19.14
CA ALA A 60 23.45 1.60 -18.42
C ALA A 60 24.08 2.65 -19.36
N ALA A 61 25.02 2.23 -20.22
CA ALA A 61 25.66 3.11 -21.21
C ALA A 61 24.68 3.68 -22.25
N LYS A 62 23.53 3.01 -22.47
CA LYS A 62 22.47 3.48 -23.38
C LYS A 62 21.45 4.39 -22.70
N GLY A 63 21.54 4.62 -21.39
CA GLY A 63 20.49 5.35 -20.68
C GLY A 63 19.21 4.52 -20.52
N GLU A 64 19.31 3.21 -20.32
CA GLU A 64 18.13 2.36 -20.12
C GLU A 64 17.89 2.09 -18.64
N ARG A 65 16.61 2.09 -18.22
CA ARG A 65 16.19 1.63 -16.89
C ARG A 65 15.99 0.12 -16.94
N THR A 66 16.68 -0.60 -16.07
CA THR A 66 16.69 -2.07 -16.09
C THR A 66 16.26 -2.63 -14.73
N VAL A 67 15.27 -3.52 -14.73
CA VAL A 67 14.90 -4.30 -13.54
C VAL A 67 15.48 -5.71 -13.67
N VAL A 68 16.18 -6.16 -12.63
CA VAL A 68 16.80 -7.49 -12.56
C VAL A 68 16.12 -8.27 -11.45
N PHE A 69 15.40 -9.33 -11.84
CA PHE A 69 14.78 -10.23 -10.88
C PHE A 69 15.77 -11.31 -10.44
N LEU A 70 15.96 -11.41 -9.12
CA LEU A 70 16.77 -12.42 -8.46
C LEU A 70 15.87 -13.32 -7.60
N SER A 71 16.29 -14.56 -7.37
CA SER A 71 15.46 -15.59 -6.75
C SER A 71 15.24 -15.44 -5.24
N THR A 72 16.07 -14.68 -4.53
CA THR A 72 16.02 -14.56 -3.06
C THR A 72 16.45 -13.17 -2.59
N CYS A 73 16.01 -12.76 -1.40
CA CYS A 73 16.42 -11.51 -0.74
C CYS A 73 17.95 -11.43 -0.58
N ASP A 74 18.57 -12.50 -0.07
CA ASP A 74 20.03 -12.59 0.09
C ASP A 74 20.79 -12.39 -1.23
N SER A 75 20.21 -12.86 -2.34
CA SER A 75 20.80 -12.66 -3.67
C SER A 75 20.74 -11.17 -4.06
N VAL A 76 19.61 -10.50 -3.81
CA VAL A 76 19.49 -9.05 -4.04
C VAL A 76 20.51 -8.28 -3.22
N ASP A 77 20.63 -8.56 -1.92
CA ASP A 77 21.58 -7.90 -1.04
C ASP A 77 23.03 -8.16 -1.45
N TYR A 78 23.38 -9.40 -1.75
CA TYR A 78 24.72 -9.77 -2.22
C TYR A 78 25.09 -9.04 -3.51
N HIS A 79 24.21 -9.05 -4.52
CA HIS A 79 24.49 -8.39 -5.80
C HIS A 79 24.50 -6.86 -5.65
N HIS A 80 23.63 -6.28 -4.81
CA HIS A 80 23.65 -4.85 -4.53
C HIS A 80 24.97 -4.41 -3.89
N ALA A 81 25.39 -5.10 -2.83
CA ALA A 81 26.65 -4.81 -2.15
C ALA A 81 27.85 -5.00 -3.09
N LEU A 82 27.88 -6.11 -3.84
CA LEU A 82 28.94 -6.40 -4.80
C LEU A 82 29.07 -5.31 -5.87
N LEU A 83 27.97 -4.98 -6.55
CA LEU A 83 27.97 -4.00 -7.64
C LEU A 83 28.22 -2.58 -7.14
N THR A 84 27.87 -2.26 -5.90
CA THR A 84 28.15 -0.95 -5.29
C THR A 84 29.60 -0.84 -4.80
N SER A 85 30.20 -1.96 -4.38
CA SER A 85 31.60 -2.02 -3.90
C SER A 85 32.65 -1.98 -5.01
N MET A 86 32.26 -2.26 -6.26
CA MET A 86 33.16 -2.31 -7.40
C MET A 86 33.43 -0.90 -7.97
N GLU A 87 34.65 -0.66 -8.43
CA GLU A 87 35.03 0.61 -9.09
C GLU A 87 34.31 0.79 -10.44
N SER A 88 33.99 2.03 -10.78
CA SER A 88 33.25 2.36 -12.00
C SER A 88 34.03 1.91 -13.25
N THR A 89 33.36 1.10 -14.07
CA THR A 89 33.87 0.66 -15.39
C THR A 89 33.40 1.55 -16.54
N LEU A 90 32.38 2.37 -16.30
CA LEU A 90 31.90 3.40 -17.22
C LEU A 90 32.72 4.66 -16.95
N GLY A 91 33.71 4.91 -17.80
CA GLY A 91 34.74 5.93 -17.59
C GLY A 91 34.18 7.32 -17.30
N SER A 92 34.71 7.98 -16.26
CA SER A 92 34.46 9.39 -15.97
C SER A 92 35.10 10.22 -17.07
N GLY A 93 34.28 10.96 -17.83
CA GLY A 93 34.76 12.18 -18.46
C GLY A 93 35.37 13.07 -17.38
N LYS A 94 36.51 13.68 -17.70
CA LYS A 94 37.30 14.55 -16.83
C LYS A 94 36.47 15.63 -16.13
N ASP A 95 37.00 16.00 -14.96
CA ASP A 95 36.75 17.21 -14.17
C ASP A 95 35.51 17.17 -13.26
N VAL A 96 35.72 16.78 -12.01
CA VAL A 96 35.54 17.60 -10.79
C VAL A 96 36.29 16.88 -9.66
N VAL A 97 37.27 17.59 -9.07
CA VAL A 97 37.83 17.27 -7.75
C VAL A 97 36.84 17.83 -6.74
N ASP A 98 36.27 16.99 -5.89
CA ASP A 98 35.97 17.33 -4.50
C ASP A 98 35.60 16.10 -3.67
N ASP A 99 35.87 16.24 -2.38
CA ASP A 99 35.94 15.26 -1.31
C ASP A 99 34.63 14.52 -0.96
N GLU A 100 34.81 13.43 -0.21
CA GLU A 100 33.84 12.51 0.41
C GLU A 100 33.20 11.42 -0.49
N VAL A 101 33.62 10.19 -0.22
CA VAL A 101 33.37 8.97 -1.00
C VAL A 101 32.00 8.39 -0.65
N GLU A 102 30.97 8.74 -1.43
CA GLU A 102 29.82 7.85 -1.62
C GLU A 102 30.09 6.94 -2.83
N SER A 103 30.34 5.66 -2.54
CA SER A 103 30.66 4.62 -3.51
C SER A 103 29.60 4.54 -4.61
N SER A 104 29.92 5.05 -5.80
CA SER A 104 28.96 5.18 -6.91
C SER A 104 28.83 3.91 -7.76
N GLY A 105 29.26 2.76 -7.24
CA GLY A 105 29.18 1.44 -7.87
C GLY A 105 29.88 1.28 -9.23
N ILE A 106 29.81 0.06 -9.76
CA ILE A 106 30.45 -0.34 -11.02
C ILE A 106 29.93 0.41 -12.25
N PHE A 107 28.73 1.00 -12.15
CA PHE A 107 28.10 1.76 -13.24
C PHE A 107 28.26 3.29 -13.09
N GLY A 108 28.97 3.75 -12.05
CA GLY A 108 29.26 5.16 -11.81
C GLY A 108 28.07 6.01 -11.36
N LYS A 109 28.32 7.29 -11.05
CA LYS A 109 27.31 8.24 -10.53
C LYS A 109 26.09 8.43 -11.44
N ALA A 110 26.24 8.17 -12.74
CA ALA A 110 25.19 8.37 -13.73
C ALA A 110 24.13 7.26 -13.74
N CYS A 111 24.40 6.10 -13.13
CA CYS A 111 23.48 4.95 -13.11
C CYS A 111 23.41 4.33 -11.70
N PRO A 112 22.53 4.84 -10.82
CA PRO A 112 22.38 4.31 -9.47
C PRO A 112 21.77 2.90 -9.47
N ILE A 113 22.14 2.15 -8.44
CA ILE A 113 21.68 0.78 -8.22
C ILE A 113 20.79 0.75 -6.98
N PHE A 114 19.54 0.38 -7.18
CA PHE A 114 18.51 0.25 -6.17
C PHE A 114 18.29 -1.22 -5.82
N LYS A 115 17.81 -1.48 -4.60
CA LYS A 115 17.41 -2.82 -4.15
C LYS A 115 16.00 -2.84 -3.57
N LEU A 116 15.24 -3.88 -3.89
CA LEU A 116 13.87 -4.07 -3.45
C LEU A 116 13.61 -5.55 -3.15
N HIS A 117 13.44 -5.90 -1.87
CA HIS A 117 13.08 -7.26 -1.44
C HIS A 117 12.25 -7.22 -0.15
N GLY A 118 11.72 -8.37 0.26
CA GLY A 118 10.76 -8.49 1.37
C GLY A 118 11.27 -8.00 2.72
N ASP A 119 12.58 -8.06 2.97
CA ASP A 119 13.20 -7.64 4.24
C ASP A 119 13.44 -6.13 4.33
N ILE A 120 13.21 -5.39 3.24
CA ILE A 120 13.28 -3.92 3.27
C ILE A 120 11.97 -3.38 3.85
N PRO A 121 12.02 -2.52 4.89
CA PRO A 121 10.83 -1.89 5.45
C PRO A 121 9.97 -1.21 4.38
N HIS A 122 8.65 -1.27 4.53
CA HIS A 122 7.71 -0.80 3.50
C HIS A 122 7.93 0.67 3.09
N ASN A 123 8.17 1.57 4.07
CA ASN A 123 8.49 2.97 3.82
C ASN A 123 9.71 3.11 2.88
N LYS A 124 10.80 2.39 3.18
CA LYS A 124 12.00 2.35 2.31
C LYS A 124 11.71 1.73 0.94
N ARG A 125 10.83 0.72 0.84
CA ARG A 125 10.42 0.14 -0.45
C ARG A 125 9.71 1.17 -1.33
N MET A 126 8.81 1.96 -0.75
CA MET A 126 8.07 3.00 -1.48
C MET A 126 9.01 4.12 -1.94
N THR A 127 9.90 4.58 -1.07
CA THR A 127 10.93 5.58 -1.41
C THR A 127 11.84 5.06 -2.53
N THR A 128 12.36 3.84 -2.43
CA THR A 128 13.18 3.24 -3.49
C THR A 128 12.47 3.15 -4.84
N ILE A 129 11.17 2.82 -4.85
CA ILE A 129 10.38 2.77 -6.09
C ILE A 129 10.20 4.17 -6.67
N ASN A 130 9.92 5.17 -5.83
CA ASN A 130 9.80 6.56 -6.26
C ASN A 130 11.12 7.11 -6.79
N ASP A 131 12.23 6.82 -6.12
CA ASP A 131 13.57 7.21 -6.52
C ASP A 131 13.96 6.55 -7.85
N PHE A 132 13.67 5.27 -8.03
CA PHE A 132 13.87 4.55 -9.30
C PHE A 132 13.01 5.11 -10.44
N ASN A 133 11.80 5.58 -10.13
CA ASN A 133 10.88 6.16 -11.11
C ASN A 133 11.19 7.63 -11.43
N SER A 134 11.88 8.35 -10.54
CA SER A 134 12.26 9.76 -10.69
C SER A 134 13.13 10.02 -11.94
N ASN A 135 13.33 11.29 -12.33
CA ASN A 135 13.90 11.78 -13.60
C ASN A 135 15.39 11.44 -13.85
N GLN A 136 15.79 10.17 -13.67
CA GLN A 136 17.12 9.66 -14.01
C GLN A 136 17.14 9.07 -15.42
N GLN A 137 18.21 9.34 -16.16
CA GLN A 137 18.40 8.88 -17.54
C GLN A 137 18.75 7.38 -17.61
N SER A 138 19.40 6.80 -16.58
CA SER A 138 19.58 5.35 -16.41
C SER A 138 19.51 4.97 -14.94
N ALA A 139 19.00 3.77 -14.65
CA ALA A 139 18.93 3.21 -13.31
C ALA A 139 18.82 1.68 -13.35
N ILE A 140 19.32 0.99 -12.33
CA ILE A 140 19.21 -0.46 -12.19
C ILE A 140 18.48 -0.79 -10.88
N LEU A 141 17.43 -1.59 -10.95
CA LEU A 141 16.71 -2.10 -9.79
C LEU A 141 16.92 -3.60 -9.65
N LEU A 142 17.52 -4.03 -8.54
CA LEU A 142 17.61 -5.43 -8.17
C LEU A 142 16.41 -5.79 -7.30
N ALA A 143 15.58 -6.73 -7.76
CA ALA A 143 14.32 -7.06 -7.09
C ALA A 143 14.11 -8.56 -6.91
N THR A 144 13.35 -8.95 -5.88
CA THR A 144 12.69 -10.25 -5.83
C THR A 144 11.27 -10.16 -6.41
N ASP A 145 10.70 -11.32 -6.74
CA ASP A 145 9.29 -11.48 -7.10
C ASP A 145 8.33 -11.09 -5.97
N ASN A 146 8.77 -11.19 -4.71
CA ASN A 146 8.00 -10.85 -3.51
C ASN A 146 8.45 -9.53 -2.85
N ALA A 147 8.32 -8.41 -3.59
CA ALA A 147 8.33 -7.08 -2.96
C ALA A 147 7.02 -6.76 -2.19
N ALA A 148 6.08 -7.72 -2.10
CA ALA A 148 4.80 -7.61 -1.41
C ALA A 148 4.70 -8.64 -0.27
N GLY A 149 4.65 -8.15 0.98
CA GLY A 149 4.25 -8.92 2.17
C GLY A 149 5.25 -9.94 2.74
N CYS A 150 5.12 -10.22 4.04
CA CYS A 150 5.75 -11.35 4.71
C CYS A 150 5.16 -12.67 4.16
N SER A 151 5.96 -13.73 4.07
CA SER A 151 5.52 -15.06 3.62
C SER A 151 5.22 -16.04 4.77
N ALA A 152 5.68 -15.73 5.97
CA ALA A 152 5.39 -16.42 7.23
C ALA A 152 5.56 -15.43 8.40
N GLY A 153 5.03 -15.76 9.57
CA GLY A 153 5.09 -14.92 10.76
C GLY A 153 4.18 -13.69 10.71
N TYR A 154 3.08 -13.77 9.94
CA TYR A 154 2.08 -12.70 9.83
C TYR A 154 0.67 -13.26 9.99
N GLY A 155 -0.26 -12.40 10.40
CA GLY A 155 -1.70 -12.66 10.35
C GLY A 155 -2.35 -11.63 9.44
N ASP A 156 -3.39 -12.03 8.72
CA ASP A 156 -4.25 -11.09 7.99
C ASP A 156 -5.45 -10.75 8.89
N TYR A 157 -5.77 -9.47 8.98
CA TYR A 157 -6.86 -8.95 9.80
C TYR A 157 -7.85 -8.16 8.93
N ILE A 158 -9.13 -8.28 9.24
CA ILE A 158 -10.18 -7.46 8.66
C ILE A 158 -10.96 -6.77 9.77
N ILE A 159 -11.18 -5.47 9.62
CA ILE A 159 -11.90 -4.64 10.57
C ILE A 159 -12.91 -3.78 9.82
N GLY A 160 -14.01 -3.44 10.47
CA GLY A 160 -14.94 -2.44 9.95
C GLY A 160 -14.23 -1.09 9.84
N MET A 161 -14.60 -0.32 8.81
CA MET A 161 -13.95 0.96 8.53
C MET A 161 -14.19 1.97 9.63
N GLU A 162 -15.40 1.97 10.20
CA GLU A 162 -15.79 2.85 11.29
C GLU A 162 -14.95 2.56 12.54
N GLU A 163 -14.85 1.28 12.95
CA GLU A 163 -14.02 0.88 14.10
C GLU A 163 -12.54 1.21 13.87
N TYR A 164 -12.04 1.05 12.64
CA TYR A 164 -10.67 1.39 12.32
C TYR A 164 -10.41 2.90 12.38
N LEU A 165 -11.29 3.72 11.81
CA LEU A 165 -11.13 5.17 11.81
C LEU A 165 -11.23 5.75 13.21
N GLN A 166 -12.16 5.24 14.02
CA GLN A 166 -12.29 5.65 15.41
C GLN A 166 -10.99 5.40 16.18
N ALA A 167 -10.49 4.17 16.15
CA ALA A 167 -9.26 3.81 16.85
C ALA A 167 -8.01 4.50 16.27
N TYR A 168 -7.98 4.73 14.95
CA TYR A 168 -6.91 5.48 14.29
C TYR A 168 -6.84 6.93 14.80
N PHE A 169 -7.97 7.64 14.80
CA PHE A 169 -8.00 9.04 15.25
C PHE A 169 -7.70 9.16 16.75
N GLU A 170 -8.19 8.24 17.56
CA GLU A 170 -7.89 8.18 18.99
C GLU A 170 -6.38 8.01 19.24
N ALA A 171 -5.72 7.06 18.57
CA ALA A 171 -4.28 6.88 18.76
C ALA A 171 -3.43 8.00 18.14
N VAL A 172 -3.89 8.66 17.06
CA VAL A 172 -3.22 9.87 16.55
C VAL A 172 -3.32 11.00 17.57
N GLU A 173 -4.50 11.22 18.16
CA GLU A 173 -4.74 12.24 19.20
C GLU A 173 -3.86 11.98 20.43
N GLU A 174 -3.77 10.73 20.89
CA GLU A 174 -2.89 10.34 21.99
C GLU A 174 -1.41 10.56 21.69
N ASP A 175 -0.94 10.14 20.51
CA ASP A 175 0.46 10.29 20.10
C ASP A 175 0.85 11.77 19.97
N GLN A 176 -0.05 12.58 19.43
CA GLN A 176 0.11 14.04 19.36
C GLN A 176 0.20 14.64 20.76
N LYS A 177 -0.76 14.32 21.65
CA LYS A 177 -0.78 14.84 23.03
C LYS A 177 0.49 14.47 23.80
N TYR A 178 0.89 13.21 23.72
CA TYR A 178 2.15 12.75 24.32
C TYR A 178 3.35 13.53 23.78
N SER A 179 3.42 13.74 22.46
CA SER A 179 4.51 14.49 21.83
C SER A 179 4.55 15.95 22.31
N CYS A 180 3.39 16.59 22.46
CA CYS A 180 3.28 17.94 22.99
C CYS A 180 3.78 18.03 24.44
N GLU A 181 3.31 17.12 25.31
CA GLU A 181 3.70 17.07 26.73
C GLU A 181 5.18 16.73 26.90
N TYR A 182 5.73 15.83 26.06
CA TYR A 182 7.14 15.50 26.06
C TYR A 182 8.00 16.72 25.72
N GLU A 183 7.69 17.44 24.64
CA GLU A 183 8.46 18.61 24.22
C GLU A 183 8.39 19.76 25.24
N LYS A 184 7.24 19.92 25.89
CA LYS A 184 7.03 20.91 26.95
C LYS A 184 7.85 20.65 28.21
N ASN A 185 7.95 19.38 28.61
CA ASN A 185 8.52 19.00 29.91
C ASN A 185 9.98 18.55 29.82
N TYR A 186 10.38 17.97 28.68
CA TYR A 186 11.66 17.28 28.52
C TYR A 186 12.40 17.65 27.22
N GLY A 187 11.71 18.23 26.24
CA GLY A 187 12.29 18.60 24.95
C GLY A 187 12.82 20.03 24.90
N ASP A 188 12.74 20.64 23.71
CA ASP A 188 13.28 21.99 23.49
C ASP A 188 12.27 23.09 23.80
N CYS A 189 10.99 22.74 24.01
CA CYS A 189 9.90 23.68 24.27
C CYS A 189 9.68 23.93 25.78
N ILE A 190 10.74 23.79 26.57
CA ILE A 190 10.76 24.07 28.00
C ILE A 190 10.80 25.59 28.24
N CYS A 191 9.67 26.19 28.63
CA CYS A 191 9.49 27.63 28.78
C CYS A 191 9.40 28.08 30.25
N ASN A 192 10.43 27.76 31.05
CA ASN A 192 10.39 27.85 32.51
C ASN A 192 10.68 29.24 33.12
N GLY A 193 10.90 30.28 32.30
CA GLY A 193 11.17 31.64 32.80
C GLY A 193 12.55 31.85 33.42
N GLU A 194 13.40 30.82 33.50
CA GLU A 194 14.69 30.92 34.17
C GLU A 194 15.66 31.85 33.41
N ASN A 195 16.10 32.92 34.08
CA ASN A 195 17.00 33.97 33.55
C ASN A 195 16.40 34.86 32.46
N GLN A 196 15.09 34.93 32.32
CA GLN A 196 14.42 35.81 31.36
C GLN A 196 13.90 37.09 32.04
N GLY A 197 13.92 38.21 31.32
CA GLY A 197 13.51 39.51 31.83
C GLY A 197 11.99 39.63 32.03
N ASP A 198 11.58 40.76 32.60
CA ASP A 198 10.21 41.06 33.07
C ASP A 198 9.11 40.90 31.98
N ASP A 199 9.50 40.95 30.70
CA ASP A 199 8.61 40.82 29.52
C ASP A 199 8.40 39.36 29.05
N PHE A 200 8.93 38.36 29.76
CA PHE A 200 8.78 36.96 29.38
C PHE A 200 7.35 36.45 29.55
N ASN A 201 6.82 35.81 28.51
CA ASN A 201 5.55 35.12 28.55
C ASN A 201 5.71 33.69 28.02
N ALA A 202 5.44 32.72 28.91
CA ALA A 202 5.56 31.30 28.62
C ALA A 202 4.65 30.84 27.47
N GLU A 203 3.46 31.44 27.31
CA GLU A 203 2.49 31.07 26.26
C GLU A 203 3.01 31.41 24.86
N TYR A 204 3.67 32.56 24.70
CA TYR A 204 4.30 32.94 23.43
C TYR A 204 5.54 32.09 23.15
N CYS A 205 6.33 31.76 24.18
CA CYS A 205 7.49 30.88 24.07
C CYS A 205 7.10 29.47 23.62
N GLU A 206 6.07 28.88 24.25
CA GLU A 206 5.57 27.54 23.90
C GLU A 206 5.01 27.55 22.46
N TYR A 207 4.20 28.55 22.12
CA TYR A 207 3.66 28.73 20.76
C TYR A 207 4.78 28.80 19.71
N ASP A 208 5.76 29.69 19.88
CA ASP A 208 6.84 29.85 18.90
C ASP A 208 7.68 28.59 18.75
N CYS A 209 7.91 27.86 19.85
CA CYS A 209 8.63 26.60 19.80
C CYS A 209 7.87 25.54 19.01
N TYR A 210 6.59 25.32 19.32
CA TYR A 210 5.76 24.37 18.60
C TYR A 210 5.63 24.71 17.12
N MET A 211 5.37 25.98 16.79
CA MET A 211 5.31 26.43 15.39
C MET A 211 6.67 26.25 14.68
N GLY A 212 7.78 26.52 15.36
CA GLY A 212 9.13 26.30 14.83
C GLY A 212 9.46 24.82 14.56
N LYS A 213 8.83 23.90 15.30
CA LYS A 213 8.93 22.45 15.11
C LYS A 213 7.85 21.86 14.18
N GLY A 214 6.93 22.68 13.66
CA GLY A 214 5.80 22.20 12.87
C GLY A 214 4.76 21.41 13.68
N MET A 215 4.76 21.57 15.00
CA MET A 215 3.83 20.94 15.93
C MET A 215 2.60 21.83 16.15
N GLU A 216 2.00 22.30 15.05
CA GLU A 216 0.85 23.22 15.12
C GLU A 216 -0.35 22.61 15.85
N TYR A 217 -0.44 21.28 15.92
CA TYR A 217 -1.47 20.53 16.63
C TYR A 217 -1.34 20.63 18.17
N CYS A 218 -0.21 21.08 18.70
CA CYS A 218 -0.02 21.32 20.14
C CYS A 218 -0.61 22.64 20.62
N VAL A 219 -1.19 23.44 19.71
CA VAL A 219 -1.57 24.82 19.97
C VAL A 219 -3.05 25.04 19.67
N ASP A 220 -3.80 25.37 20.72
CA ASP A 220 -5.24 25.67 20.61
C ASP A 220 -5.51 27.06 20.02
N LYS A 221 -4.64 28.03 20.31
CA LYS A 221 -4.81 29.43 19.95
C LYS A 221 -3.47 30.10 19.66
N ASN A 222 -3.45 30.97 18.65
CA ASN A 222 -2.33 31.86 18.39
C ASN A 222 -2.34 33.03 19.40
N PRO A 223 -1.35 33.15 20.31
CA PRO A 223 -1.31 34.23 21.30
C PRO A 223 -0.95 35.59 20.66
N TYR A 224 -0.42 35.61 19.43
CA TYR A 224 -0.19 36.85 18.66
C TYR A 224 -1.47 37.41 18.01
N GLU A 225 -2.55 36.64 18.01
CA GLU A 225 -3.85 37.11 17.52
C GLU A 225 -4.68 37.68 18.68
N GLU A 226 -4.82 39.01 18.69
CA GLU A 226 -5.78 39.69 19.57
C GLU A 226 -7.20 39.21 19.26
N ASN A 227 -7.79 38.43 20.18
CA ASN A 227 -9.21 38.07 20.30
C ASN A 227 -10.11 38.48 19.11
N ASN A 228 -9.93 37.82 17.97
CA ASN A 228 -10.84 37.94 16.82
C ASN A 228 -11.69 36.68 16.68
N GLY A 229 -12.25 36.17 17.78
CA GLY A 229 -13.45 35.32 17.84
C GLY A 229 -13.54 34.05 16.98
N ASN A 230 -12.52 33.70 16.20
CA ASN A 230 -12.50 32.58 15.27
C ASN A 230 -11.50 31.54 15.78
N ASN A 231 -11.82 30.97 16.94
CA ASN A 231 -11.16 29.76 17.43
C ASN A 231 -11.61 28.59 16.55
N ASN A 232 -10.97 28.39 15.39
CA ASN A 232 -11.43 27.43 14.37
C ASN A 232 -10.56 26.17 14.23
N LYS A 233 -9.41 26.04 14.91
CA LYS A 233 -8.51 24.88 14.71
C LYS A 233 -8.88 23.67 15.59
N GLN A 234 -9.12 23.86 16.89
CA GLN A 234 -9.56 22.78 17.79
C GLN A 234 -10.94 22.21 17.39
N ASN A 235 -11.79 23.01 16.72
CA ASN A 235 -13.03 22.54 16.11
C ASN A 235 -12.77 21.60 14.92
N GLN A 236 -11.72 21.79 14.12
CA GLN A 236 -11.51 21.01 12.89
C GLN A 236 -11.07 19.56 13.13
N GLU A 237 -10.31 19.29 14.19
CA GLU A 237 -9.79 17.95 14.49
C GLU A 237 -10.83 17.08 15.23
N MET A 238 -11.59 17.69 16.16
CA MET A 238 -12.79 17.07 16.74
C MET A 238 -13.89 16.89 15.68
N GLU A 239 -14.02 17.82 14.72
CA GLU A 239 -14.89 17.66 13.54
C GLU A 239 -14.46 16.46 12.69
N LEU A 240 -13.16 16.18 12.52
CA LEU A 240 -12.68 15.10 11.64
C LEU A 240 -13.15 13.72 12.07
N ARG A 241 -13.08 13.42 13.37
CA ARG A 241 -13.60 12.17 13.95
C ARG A 241 -15.11 12.06 13.75
N GLU A 242 -15.83 13.15 14.03
CA GLU A 242 -17.29 13.19 13.88
C GLU A 242 -17.75 13.12 12.42
N MET A 243 -16.96 13.66 11.48
CA MET A 243 -17.22 13.62 10.05
C MET A 243 -16.95 12.23 9.46
N ALA A 244 -16.03 11.46 10.04
CA ALA A 244 -15.72 10.11 9.59
C ALA A 244 -16.86 9.13 9.89
N GLU A 245 -17.57 9.35 11.00
CA GLU A 245 -18.82 8.67 11.31
C GLU A 245 -19.94 9.11 10.36
N CYS A 246 -20.83 8.19 9.96
CA CYS A 246 -21.96 8.56 9.12
C CYS A 246 -22.95 9.42 9.89
N ARG A 247 -22.93 10.75 9.67
CA ARG A 247 -23.72 11.72 10.44
C ARG A 247 -24.48 12.69 9.55
N GLN A 248 -25.63 13.14 10.02
CA GLN A 248 -26.46 14.09 9.30
C GLN A 248 -25.76 15.45 9.18
N LEU A 249 -25.72 16.01 7.98
CA LEU A 249 -25.15 17.34 7.72
C LEU A 249 -26.14 18.42 8.17
N GLU A 250 -25.78 19.17 9.22
CA GLU A 250 -26.53 20.35 9.66
C GLU A 250 -26.13 21.59 8.83
N ALA A 251 -26.80 21.80 7.69
CA ALA A 251 -26.57 23.00 6.88
C ALA A 251 -27.23 24.23 7.53
N ASN A 252 -26.44 24.99 8.30
CA ASN A 252 -26.92 26.21 8.97
C ASN A 252 -27.14 27.34 7.94
N ASN A 253 -28.40 27.52 7.54
CA ASN A 253 -28.77 28.43 6.44
C ASN A 253 -28.88 29.88 6.96
N ASN A 254 -27.76 30.58 7.05
CA ASN A 254 -27.70 32.00 7.50
C ASN A 254 -28.25 33.02 6.48
N ASN A 255 -28.86 32.57 5.38
CA ASN A 255 -29.48 33.47 4.42
C ASN A 255 -31.00 33.44 4.52
N ASN A 256 -31.58 34.61 4.76
CA ASN A 256 -33.02 34.95 4.73
C ASN A 256 -33.70 34.70 3.37
N ASN A 257 -33.29 33.70 2.60
CA ASN A 257 -33.96 33.25 1.39
C ASN A 257 -34.68 31.94 1.64
N ARG A 258 -35.66 32.00 2.56
CA ARG A 258 -36.73 31.02 2.71
C ARG A 258 -37.69 31.12 1.53
N ARG A 259 -37.23 30.82 0.32
CA ARG A 259 -38.09 30.53 -0.82
C ARG A 259 -37.56 29.30 -1.53
N GLN A 260 -38.34 28.23 -1.44
CA GLN A 260 -38.19 26.92 -2.05
C GLN A 260 -37.19 25.99 -1.35
N LEU A 261 -37.72 25.20 -0.41
CA LEU A 261 -37.43 23.78 -0.22
C LEU A 261 -38.41 23.26 0.85
N GLU A 262 -39.71 23.41 0.59
CA GLU A 262 -40.79 22.83 1.41
C GLU A 262 -41.33 21.51 0.83
N ASP A 263 -40.72 20.99 -0.24
CA ASP A 263 -41.07 19.69 -0.83
C ASP A 263 -39.81 18.81 -0.90
N ALA A 264 -39.77 17.78 -0.04
CA ALA A 264 -38.66 16.85 0.21
C ALA A 264 -37.42 17.49 0.87
N GLN A 265 -37.45 17.56 2.20
CA GLN A 265 -36.27 17.82 3.03
C GLN A 265 -35.32 16.62 2.88
N ALA A 266 -34.54 16.58 1.80
CA ALA A 266 -33.53 15.56 1.59
C ALA A 266 -32.49 15.72 2.70
N ALA A 267 -32.49 14.79 3.65
CA ALA A 267 -31.45 14.70 4.65
C ALA A 267 -30.18 14.19 3.97
N TYR A 268 -29.09 14.94 4.13
CA TYR A 268 -27.78 14.53 3.66
C TYR A 268 -26.93 14.09 4.84
N TYR A 269 -26.08 13.10 4.61
CA TYR A 269 -25.21 12.52 5.61
C TYR A 269 -23.78 12.58 5.12
N LEU A 270 -22.87 13.00 5.98
CA LEU A 270 -21.43 13.04 5.73
C LEU A 270 -20.84 11.76 6.34
N GLY A 271 -19.91 11.10 5.65
CA GLY A 271 -19.28 9.90 6.18
C GLY A 271 -18.08 9.44 5.38
N ALA A 272 -17.28 8.54 5.96
CA ALA A 272 -16.12 7.96 5.32
C ALA A 272 -16.47 6.84 4.32
N TYR A 273 -15.69 6.71 3.25
CA TYR A 273 -15.80 5.60 2.30
C TYR A 273 -14.46 5.20 1.69
N CYS A 274 -14.32 3.94 1.30
CA CYS A 274 -13.14 3.46 0.58
C CYS A 274 -13.14 3.97 -0.85
N SER A 275 -11.99 4.45 -1.31
CA SER A 275 -11.78 4.71 -2.74
C SER A 275 -11.90 3.43 -3.57
N GLU A 276 -12.15 3.58 -4.87
CA GLU A 276 -12.37 2.43 -5.76
C GLU A 276 -11.18 1.44 -5.83
N ASN A 277 -9.97 1.89 -5.49
CA ASN A 277 -8.78 1.05 -5.50
C ASN A 277 -8.52 0.33 -4.16
N GLY A 278 -9.33 0.64 -3.12
CA GLY A 278 -9.24 0.09 -1.77
C GLY A 278 -8.00 0.52 -0.98
N GLY A 279 -7.28 1.54 -1.44
CA GLY A 279 -6.02 2.00 -0.86
C GLY A 279 -6.09 3.35 -0.14
N SER A 280 -7.26 3.98 -0.10
CA SER A 280 -7.48 5.24 0.61
C SER A 280 -8.91 5.34 1.13
N ILE A 281 -9.09 6.09 2.21
CA ILE A 281 -10.40 6.38 2.80
C ILE A 281 -10.70 7.86 2.59
N HIS A 282 -11.79 8.18 1.92
CA HIS A 282 -12.19 9.55 1.58
C HIS A 282 -13.46 9.92 2.34
N LEU A 283 -13.81 11.20 2.32
CA LEU A 283 -15.06 11.70 2.86
C LEU A 283 -16.07 11.95 1.73
N GLY A 284 -17.30 11.48 1.91
CA GLY A 284 -18.39 11.57 0.94
C GLY A 284 -19.67 12.15 1.54
N LEU A 285 -20.55 12.64 0.67
CA LEU A 285 -21.91 13.05 1.05
C LEU A 285 -22.92 12.04 0.49
N PHE A 286 -23.86 11.64 1.33
CA PHE A 286 -24.81 10.56 1.13
C PHE A 286 -26.25 11.03 1.36
N THR A 287 -27.22 10.27 0.86
CA THR A 287 -28.65 10.59 0.99
C THR A 287 -29.35 9.79 2.10
N GLU A 288 -28.60 8.97 2.84
CA GLU A 288 -29.11 8.05 3.84
C GLU A 288 -28.13 7.92 5.03
N ASP A 289 -28.66 7.49 6.16
CA ASP A 289 -28.02 7.40 7.48
C ASP A 289 -27.02 6.25 7.63
N ILE A 290 -26.87 5.41 6.60
CA ILE A 290 -25.88 4.33 6.52
C ILE A 290 -24.77 4.59 5.50
N CYS A 291 -24.76 5.78 4.89
CA CYS A 291 -23.71 6.22 3.98
C CYS A 291 -23.36 5.23 2.86
N SER A 292 -24.36 4.61 2.21
CA SER A 292 -24.14 3.66 1.10
C SER A 292 -24.50 4.23 -0.28
N GLN A 293 -25.36 5.24 -0.34
CA GLN A 293 -25.78 5.93 -1.56
C GLN A 293 -25.30 7.39 -1.60
N PHE A 294 -24.40 7.69 -2.54
CA PHE A 294 -23.88 9.04 -2.73
C PHE A 294 -24.96 10.04 -3.18
N ALA A 295 -24.82 11.28 -2.73
CA ALA A 295 -25.69 12.40 -3.10
C ALA A 295 -25.54 12.83 -4.57
N ASP A 296 -24.38 12.57 -5.18
CA ASP A 296 -24.13 12.81 -6.60
C ASP A 296 -23.04 11.88 -7.17
N ALA A 297 -22.78 12.00 -8.47
CA ALA A 297 -21.80 11.18 -9.18
C ALA A 297 -20.33 11.45 -8.78
N ASN A 298 -20.06 12.55 -8.07
CA ASN A 298 -18.75 12.94 -7.57
C ASN A 298 -18.64 12.72 -6.05
N ALA A 299 -19.13 11.56 -5.59
CA ALA A 299 -19.18 11.16 -4.19
C ALA A 299 -19.84 12.19 -3.25
N GLY A 300 -20.75 13.01 -3.79
CA GLY A 300 -21.46 14.02 -3.02
C GLY A 300 -20.73 15.37 -2.89
N ALA A 301 -19.52 15.51 -3.46
CA ALA A 301 -18.73 16.73 -3.35
C ALA A 301 -19.38 17.95 -4.04
N THR A 302 -20.08 17.73 -5.16
CA THR A 302 -20.76 18.81 -5.88
C THR A 302 -21.98 19.31 -5.11
N THR A 303 -22.72 18.39 -4.50
CA THR A 303 -23.89 18.68 -3.66
C THR A 303 -23.45 19.36 -2.36
N TYR A 304 -22.38 18.89 -1.73
CA TYR A 304 -21.81 19.55 -0.56
C TYR A 304 -21.43 21.01 -0.86
N ALA A 305 -20.79 21.25 -2.01
CA ALA A 305 -20.40 22.61 -2.41
C ALA A 305 -21.60 23.53 -2.70
N SER A 306 -22.69 22.99 -3.26
CA SER A 306 -23.90 23.78 -3.50
C SER A 306 -24.65 24.11 -2.20
N LEU A 307 -24.60 23.22 -1.20
CA LEU A 307 -25.26 23.40 0.10
C LEU A 307 -24.47 24.32 1.05
N THR A 308 -23.15 24.16 1.11
CA THR A 308 -22.30 24.85 2.11
C THR A 308 -21.54 26.04 1.56
N GLY A 309 -21.43 26.16 0.22
CA GLY A 309 -20.56 27.13 -0.44
C GLY A 309 -19.06 26.82 -0.30
N LYS A 310 -18.68 25.66 0.24
CA LYS A 310 -17.29 25.22 0.47
C LYS A 310 -17.00 23.89 -0.22
N SER A 311 -15.73 23.63 -0.52
CA SER A 311 -15.32 22.31 -1.02
C SER A 311 -15.43 21.25 0.07
N LEU A 312 -15.88 20.03 -0.28
CA LEU A 312 -15.91 18.89 0.62
C LEU A 312 -14.48 18.49 1.02
N PRO A 313 -14.09 18.62 2.30
CA PRO A 313 -12.77 18.18 2.77
C PRO A 313 -12.59 16.68 2.55
N TYR A 314 -11.36 16.22 2.30
CA TYR A 314 -11.02 14.80 2.09
C TYR A 314 -11.80 14.08 0.97
N SER A 315 -12.40 14.81 0.04
CA SER A 315 -13.05 14.23 -1.14
C SER A 315 -12.06 13.60 -2.13
N GLY A 316 -10.87 14.20 -2.25
CA GLY A 316 -9.77 13.73 -3.11
C GLY A 316 -8.49 13.33 -2.39
N THR A 317 -8.46 13.44 -1.06
CA THR A 317 -7.32 13.11 -0.21
C THR A 317 -7.76 12.13 0.87
N THR A 318 -6.84 11.26 1.29
CA THR A 318 -7.14 10.25 2.30
C THR A 318 -7.30 10.87 3.70
N LEU A 319 -8.27 10.39 4.48
CA LEU A 319 -8.50 10.70 5.89
C LEU A 319 -7.40 10.14 6.79
N ILE A 320 -6.82 9.01 6.37
CA ILE A 320 -5.73 8.34 7.07
C ILE A 320 -4.41 8.61 6.36
N GLY A 321 -3.34 8.78 7.12
CA GLY A 321 -2.00 8.82 6.57
C GLY A 321 -1.46 7.43 6.21
N SER A 322 -0.28 7.41 5.59
CA SER A 322 0.40 6.16 5.16
C SER A 322 1.46 5.69 6.15
N GLU A 323 1.63 6.43 7.24
CA GLU A 323 2.54 6.13 8.33
C GLU A 323 2.08 4.89 9.09
N CYS A 324 3.04 4.03 9.44
CA CYS A 324 2.78 2.92 10.33
C CYS A 324 2.69 3.45 11.76
N MET A 325 1.61 3.13 12.45
CA MET A 325 1.49 3.39 13.88
C MET A 325 2.18 2.28 14.66
N SER A 326 2.96 2.67 15.67
CA SER A 326 3.57 1.72 16.59
C SER A 326 2.53 1.25 17.60
N CYS A 327 2.33 -0.07 17.69
CA CYS A 327 1.56 -0.67 18.78
C CYS A 327 2.34 -0.77 20.09
N LYS A 328 3.62 -0.39 20.11
CA LYS A 328 4.39 -0.36 21.34
C LYS A 328 4.10 0.94 22.08
N GLU A 329 3.81 0.84 23.36
CA GLU A 329 3.62 1.99 24.23
C GLU A 329 4.92 2.81 24.38
N PRO A 330 4.80 4.15 24.48
CA PRO A 330 5.93 4.98 24.84
C PRO A 330 6.39 4.67 26.27
N GLN A 331 7.69 4.66 26.52
CA GLN A 331 8.21 4.50 27.88
C GLN A 331 7.95 5.78 28.67
N GLU A 332 7.24 5.70 29.79
CA GLU A 332 7.07 6.85 30.68
C GLU A 332 8.44 7.32 31.23
N VAL A 333 8.76 8.60 30.99
CA VAL A 333 9.95 9.24 31.52
C VAL A 333 9.54 10.08 32.73
N ASN A 334 9.97 9.68 33.94
CA ASN A 334 9.76 10.45 35.16
C ASN A 334 10.79 11.60 35.29
N GLN A 335 10.41 12.66 36.01
CA GLN A 335 11.16 13.92 36.24
C GLN A 335 12.59 13.76 36.80
N ASN A 336 12.99 12.55 37.22
CA ASN A 336 14.30 12.25 37.79
C ASN A 336 15.22 11.45 36.87
N GLY A 337 14.85 11.19 35.62
CA GLY A 337 15.68 10.42 34.67
C GLY A 337 15.92 8.96 35.09
N GLU A 338 15.19 8.48 36.09
CA GLU A 338 15.16 7.08 36.47
C GLU A 338 14.00 6.39 35.76
N ASN A 339 14.33 5.37 34.95
CA ASN A 339 13.38 4.38 34.44
C ASN A 339 12.68 3.74 35.64
N GLN A 340 11.51 4.26 36.02
CA GLN A 340 10.56 3.47 36.78
C GLN A 340 9.60 2.89 35.76
N ASN A 341 9.70 1.57 35.55
CA ASN A 341 8.49 0.80 35.33
C ASN A 341 7.61 1.14 36.54
N ASN A 342 6.55 1.93 36.34
CA ASN A 342 5.71 2.41 37.43
C ASN A 342 5.32 1.21 38.29
N ALA A 343 5.77 1.20 39.54
CA ALA A 343 5.43 0.15 40.51
C ALA A 343 3.94 0.19 40.94
N ASN A 344 3.15 1.09 40.36
CA ASN A 344 1.70 1.15 40.49
C ASN A 344 0.96 0.64 39.26
N ASP A 345 1.67 0.24 38.20
CA ASP A 345 1.09 -0.39 37.02
C ASP A 345 1.29 -1.92 37.06
N GLN A 346 1.01 -2.51 38.22
CA GLN A 346 1.01 -3.96 38.36
C GLN A 346 -0.16 -4.63 37.62
N GLU A 347 -1.02 -3.85 36.97
CA GLU A 347 -2.16 -4.32 36.20
C GLU A 347 -1.96 -4.25 34.68
N ASP A 348 -1.10 -3.36 34.13
CA ASP A 348 -0.66 -3.43 32.74
C ASP A 348 0.65 -4.21 32.58
N ALA A 349 0.50 -5.50 32.27
CA ALA A 349 1.62 -6.43 32.09
C ALA A 349 2.17 -6.45 30.66
N ASP A 350 1.51 -5.80 29.72
CA ASP A 350 1.97 -5.70 28.33
C ASP A 350 2.53 -4.30 28.03
N GLN A 351 3.15 -4.18 26.86
CA GLN A 351 3.75 -2.93 26.38
C GLN A 351 3.01 -2.49 25.12
N VAL A 352 1.71 -2.81 25.03
CA VAL A 352 0.91 -2.71 23.81
C VAL A 352 -0.14 -1.64 24.00
N LYS A 353 -0.18 -0.66 23.08
CA LYS A 353 -1.17 0.43 23.15
C LYS A 353 -2.60 -0.12 23.12
N GLU A 354 -3.49 0.45 23.93
CA GLU A 354 -4.91 0.09 24.02
C GLU A 354 -5.60 0.04 22.64
N VAL A 355 -5.36 1.03 21.78
CA VAL A 355 -5.90 1.04 20.40
C VAL A 355 -5.50 -0.21 19.60
N CYS A 356 -4.27 -0.69 19.75
CA CYS A 356 -3.84 -1.90 19.04
C CYS A 356 -4.50 -3.15 19.61
N GLU A 357 -4.71 -3.20 20.92
CA GLU A 357 -5.46 -4.29 21.55
C GLU A 357 -6.90 -4.32 21.06
N GLN A 358 -7.56 -3.16 21.01
CA GLN A 358 -8.94 -3.01 20.56
C GLN A 358 -9.10 -3.39 19.08
N LEU A 359 -8.23 -2.86 18.20
CA LEU A 359 -8.20 -3.19 16.78
C LEU A 359 -7.96 -4.69 16.59
N TYR A 360 -7.00 -5.25 17.32
CA TYR A 360 -6.74 -6.68 17.28
C TYR A 360 -7.97 -7.45 17.75
N ALA A 361 -8.55 -7.16 18.91
CA ALA A 361 -9.70 -7.86 19.48
C ALA A 361 -10.92 -7.85 18.54
N ASN A 362 -11.25 -6.69 17.97
CA ASN A 362 -12.43 -6.48 17.13
C ASN A 362 -12.25 -6.98 15.70
N SER A 363 -11.01 -7.20 15.24
CA SER A 363 -10.78 -7.70 13.88
C SER A 363 -11.21 -9.16 13.69
N GLY A 364 -11.72 -9.46 12.51
CA GLY A 364 -11.74 -10.81 11.96
C GLY A 364 -10.32 -11.25 11.62
N LYS A 365 -9.95 -12.48 12.03
CA LYS A 365 -8.56 -12.94 12.03
C LYS A 365 -8.33 -14.10 11.07
N CYS A 366 -7.19 -14.04 10.38
CA CYS A 366 -6.60 -15.14 9.63
C CYS A 366 -5.12 -15.28 9.99
N GLU A 367 -4.87 -16.06 11.05
CA GLU A 367 -3.56 -16.21 11.68
C GLU A 367 -2.82 -17.49 11.26
N ALA A 368 -3.22 -18.09 10.14
CA ALA A 368 -2.68 -19.36 9.66
C ALA A 368 -1.17 -19.32 9.40
N ASN A 369 -0.62 -18.14 9.17
CA ASN A 369 0.81 -17.92 8.93
C ASN A 369 1.57 -17.47 10.19
N LEU A 370 0.90 -17.30 11.35
CA LEU A 370 1.58 -17.04 12.62
C LEU A 370 2.10 -18.36 13.21
N SER A 371 3.31 -18.31 13.76
CA SER A 371 3.87 -19.47 14.43
C SER A 371 3.23 -19.67 15.80
N ASN A 372 3.18 -20.93 16.27
CA ASN A 372 2.69 -21.26 17.62
C ASN A 372 3.52 -20.59 18.74
N SER A 373 4.72 -20.10 18.42
CA SER A 373 5.56 -19.33 19.35
C SER A 373 5.08 -17.89 19.52
N ASN A 374 4.33 -17.35 18.54
CA ASN A 374 3.79 -15.99 18.56
C ASN A 374 2.34 -15.96 19.07
N VAL A 375 1.52 -16.94 18.66
CA VAL A 375 0.12 -17.05 19.09
C VAL A 375 -0.16 -18.49 19.50
N LYS A 376 -0.55 -18.67 20.76
CA LYS A 376 -0.82 -20.00 21.33
C LYS A 376 -2.01 -20.71 20.67
N TYR A 377 -3.00 -19.93 20.22
CA TYR A 377 -4.21 -20.43 19.57
C TYR A 377 -4.58 -19.53 18.38
N PRO A 378 -4.02 -19.80 17.18
CA PRO A 378 -4.31 -19.01 15.99
C PRO A 378 -5.80 -19.01 15.65
N ASN A 379 -6.37 -17.82 15.47
CA ASN A 379 -7.74 -17.61 15.03
C ASN A 379 -7.80 -17.48 13.50
N ASN A 380 -8.56 -18.37 12.87
CA ASN A 380 -8.67 -18.48 11.42
C ASN A 380 -10.10 -18.31 10.91
N ASN A 381 -11.00 -17.79 11.74
CA ASN A 381 -12.42 -17.71 11.43
C ASN A 381 -12.71 -16.81 10.22
N ALA A 382 -11.89 -15.78 9.97
CA ALA A 382 -12.09 -14.86 8.86
C ALA A 382 -11.33 -15.25 7.59
N CYS A 383 -10.48 -16.29 7.61
CA CYS A 383 -9.65 -16.66 6.45
C CYS A 383 -10.45 -16.84 5.16
N ASN A 384 -11.59 -17.54 5.22
CA ASN A 384 -12.42 -17.78 4.03
C ASN A 384 -13.05 -16.48 3.50
N PHE A 385 -13.50 -15.61 4.39
CA PHE A 385 -14.09 -14.32 4.03
C PHE A 385 -13.05 -13.41 3.36
N MET A 386 -11.86 -13.30 3.97
CA MET A 386 -10.76 -12.48 3.45
C MET A 386 -10.23 -13.01 2.11
N GLN A 387 -10.20 -14.33 1.90
CA GLN A 387 -9.90 -14.91 0.58
C GLN A 387 -10.92 -14.53 -0.49
N GLY A 388 -12.18 -14.31 -0.11
CA GLY A 388 -13.25 -13.86 -0.99
C GLY A 388 -13.25 -12.35 -1.27
N ILE A 389 -12.71 -11.54 -0.35
CA ILE A 389 -12.61 -10.08 -0.47
C ILE A 389 -11.50 -9.63 -1.42
N LYS A 390 -10.62 -10.54 -1.86
CA LYS A 390 -9.55 -10.28 -2.84
C LYS A 390 -10.02 -9.28 -3.88
N ILE A 391 -9.57 -8.03 -3.70
CA ILE A 391 -10.14 -6.83 -4.31
C ILE A 391 -10.10 -7.02 -5.82
N VAL A 392 -11.24 -7.36 -6.41
CA VAL A 392 -11.39 -7.37 -7.87
C VAL A 392 -11.57 -5.91 -8.26
N ARG A 393 -10.46 -5.22 -8.50
CA ARG A 393 -10.49 -3.87 -9.05
C ARG A 393 -11.26 -3.90 -10.38
N LYS A 394 -12.08 -2.87 -10.67
CA LYS A 394 -12.83 -2.74 -11.94
C LYS A 394 -11.92 -2.80 -13.19
N ASN A 395 -10.61 -2.60 -13.03
CA ASN A 395 -9.60 -2.73 -14.08
C ASN A 395 -9.01 -4.15 -14.23
N GLY A 396 -9.59 -5.17 -13.58
CA GLY A 396 -9.23 -6.58 -13.74
C GLY A 396 -7.87 -6.97 -13.14
N THR A 397 -7.18 -6.08 -12.43
CA THR A 397 -5.88 -6.39 -11.83
C THR A 397 -6.07 -7.00 -10.44
N ILE A 398 -5.82 -8.31 -10.33
CA ILE A 398 -5.84 -9.05 -9.06
C ILE A 398 -4.47 -8.85 -8.39
N ILE A 399 -4.39 -8.08 -7.30
CA ILE A 399 -3.24 -8.20 -6.39
C ILE A 399 -3.50 -9.44 -5.54
N ARG A 400 -2.78 -10.52 -5.84
CA ARG A 400 -2.84 -11.75 -5.06
C ARG A 400 -2.07 -11.51 -3.76
N GLY A 401 -2.77 -11.36 -2.63
CA GLY A 401 -2.21 -11.79 -1.35
C GLY A 401 -1.81 -13.27 -1.49
N ALA A 402 -0.71 -13.67 -0.85
CA ALA A 402 -0.09 -14.99 -0.95
C ALA A 402 -1.11 -16.11 -0.68
N GLY A 403 -1.78 -16.56 -1.73
CA GLY A 403 -2.74 -17.65 -1.65
C GLY A 403 -1.98 -18.95 -1.49
N SER A 404 -2.10 -19.59 -0.33
CA SER A 404 -1.78 -21.01 -0.21
C SER A 404 -2.53 -21.76 -1.31
N LEU A 405 -1.79 -22.46 -2.17
CA LEU A 405 -2.36 -23.39 -3.14
C LEU A 405 -3.24 -24.40 -2.38
N ASN A 406 -4.54 -24.41 -2.66
CA ASN A 406 -5.45 -25.38 -2.05
C ASN A 406 -5.19 -26.75 -2.67
N THR A 407 -4.31 -27.54 -2.06
CA THR A 407 -3.81 -28.83 -2.57
C THR A 407 -4.94 -29.78 -2.98
N THR A 408 -6.07 -29.72 -2.27
CA THR A 408 -7.26 -30.52 -2.54
C THR A 408 -7.86 -30.21 -3.92
N ALA A 409 -7.95 -28.93 -4.30
CA ALA A 409 -8.52 -28.53 -5.59
C ALA A 409 -7.65 -29.00 -6.77
N SER A 410 -6.32 -28.94 -6.63
CA SER A 410 -5.37 -29.39 -7.66
C SER A 410 -5.46 -30.89 -7.93
N ILE A 411 -5.72 -31.70 -6.88
CA ILE A 411 -5.89 -33.16 -7.01
C ILE A 411 -7.15 -33.49 -7.81
N PHE A 412 -8.28 -32.81 -7.51
CA PHE A 412 -9.53 -33.03 -8.24
C PHE A 412 -9.42 -32.64 -9.72
N ILE A 413 -8.75 -31.52 -10.03
CA ILE A 413 -8.54 -31.08 -11.43
C ILE A 413 -7.74 -32.14 -12.20
N GLY A 414 -6.67 -32.69 -11.62
CA GLY A 414 -5.90 -33.76 -12.25
C GLY A 414 -6.73 -35.04 -12.48
N LEU A 415 -7.56 -35.41 -11.50
CA LEU A 415 -8.40 -36.61 -11.58
C LEU A 415 -9.49 -36.48 -12.67
N PHE A 416 -10.13 -35.31 -12.76
CA PHE A 416 -11.11 -35.04 -13.82
C PHE A 416 -10.47 -34.97 -15.20
N ALA A 417 -9.31 -34.30 -15.35
CA ALA A 417 -8.61 -34.21 -16.63
C ALA A 417 -8.23 -35.61 -17.17
N CYS A 418 -7.70 -36.49 -16.33
CA CYS A 418 -7.38 -37.87 -16.70
C CYS A 418 -8.63 -38.67 -17.10
N SER A 419 -9.75 -38.48 -16.39
CA SER A 419 -11.02 -39.15 -16.72
C SER A 419 -11.56 -38.73 -18.09
N PHE A 420 -11.51 -37.43 -18.42
CA PHE A 420 -11.96 -36.93 -19.73
C PHE A 420 -11.11 -37.46 -20.89
N VAL A 421 -9.78 -37.55 -20.71
CA VAL A 421 -8.89 -38.12 -21.74
C VAL A 421 -9.18 -39.60 -21.97
N LEU A 422 -9.39 -40.38 -20.90
CA LEU A 422 -9.72 -41.81 -21.01
C LEU A 422 -11.07 -42.04 -21.70
N ILE A 423 -12.09 -41.24 -21.36
CA ILE A 423 -13.40 -41.31 -22.00
C ILE A 423 -13.30 -40.90 -23.48
N GLY A 424 -12.58 -39.82 -23.80
CA GLY A 424 -12.32 -39.41 -25.18
C GLY A 424 -11.62 -40.49 -26.00
N GLY A 425 -10.61 -41.15 -25.41
CA GLY A 425 -9.92 -42.29 -26.02
C GLY A 425 -10.85 -43.50 -26.25
N CYS A 426 -11.72 -43.83 -25.29
CA CYS A 426 -12.71 -44.90 -25.45
C CYS A 426 -13.73 -44.58 -26.55
N VAL A 427 -14.22 -43.34 -26.62
CA VAL A 427 -15.15 -42.91 -27.67
C VAL A 427 -14.48 -42.99 -29.05
N TYR A 428 -13.23 -42.54 -29.17
CA TYR A 428 -12.46 -42.65 -30.41
C TYR A 428 -12.22 -44.12 -30.82
N TYR A 429 -11.88 -44.98 -29.85
CA TYR A 429 -11.70 -46.41 -30.09
C TYR A 429 -12.99 -47.09 -30.56
N LEU A 430 -14.11 -46.81 -29.92
CA LEU A 430 -15.42 -47.36 -30.31
C LEU A 430 -15.85 -46.85 -31.69
N LYS A 431 -15.62 -45.57 -32.00
CA LYS A 431 -15.90 -44.98 -33.32
C LYS A 431 -15.10 -45.68 -34.42
N THR A 432 -13.79 -45.85 -34.24
CA THR A 432 -12.94 -46.52 -35.25
C THR A 432 -13.32 -48.00 -35.45
N LYS A 433 -13.77 -48.69 -34.40
CA LYS A 433 -14.33 -50.05 -34.50
C LYS A 433 -15.65 -50.07 -35.28
N LEU A 434 -16.53 -49.10 -35.05
CA LEU A 434 -17.82 -49.00 -35.73
C LEU A 434 -17.67 -48.66 -37.22
N ASP A 435 -16.76 -47.74 -37.54
CA ASP A 435 -16.45 -47.35 -38.92
C ASP A 435 -15.85 -48.51 -39.72
N ARG A 436 -15.01 -49.34 -39.09
CA ARG A 436 -14.48 -50.58 -39.71
C ARG A 436 -15.54 -51.66 -39.89
N ALA A 437 -16.55 -51.72 -39.03
CA ALA A 437 -17.64 -52.70 -39.13
C ALA A 437 -18.67 -52.34 -40.22
N ARG A 438 -18.82 -51.05 -40.56
CA ARG A 438 -19.76 -50.57 -41.59
C ARG A 438 -19.35 -50.84 -43.04
N VAL A 439 -18.11 -51.27 -43.30
CA VAL A 439 -17.57 -51.46 -44.67
C VAL A 439 -18.05 -52.77 -45.35
N ASN A 440 -18.81 -53.64 -44.68
CA ASN A 440 -19.23 -54.95 -45.22
C ASN A 440 -20.75 -55.17 -45.35
N LEU A 441 -21.54 -54.13 -45.66
CA LEU A 441 -22.99 -54.30 -45.92
C LEU A 441 -23.43 -53.65 -47.25
N SER A 442 -22.73 -53.99 -48.33
CA SER A 442 -23.27 -53.86 -49.68
C SER A 442 -22.85 -55.08 -50.51
N GLU A 443 -23.66 -56.12 -50.42
CA GLU A 443 -23.80 -57.14 -51.46
C GLU A 443 -25.22 -57.04 -52.04
#